data_AF-A0A7J3VA51-F1
#
_entry.id   AF-A0A7J3VA51-F1
#
_cell.length_a   1.000
_cell.length_b   1.000
_cell.length_c   1.000
_cell.angle_alpha   90.00
_cell.angle_beta   90.00
_cell.angle_gamma   90.00
#
_symmetry.space_group_name_H-M   'P 1'
#
loop_
_entity.id
_entity.type
_entity.pdbx_description
1 polymer ?
#
loop_
_entity_poly.entity_id
_entity_poly.type
_entity_poly.pdbx_seq_one_letter_code
_entity_poly.pdbx_strand_id
1 'polypeptide(L)'
;MPIAFIAYFELKAVCVKGCRNGNIQKLNPFEKGFFRACLTYTKVNGPIVNKKVLGMLRRLIEILTMTPRMEALKQGFDKIKSLIGNSLLTRMFPKILDWIKNLNYILYLGFMEINKPECMKTH
;
A
#
# COMPACT_ATOMS: atom_id res chain seq x y z
N MET A 1 -4.98 -4.34 -10.54
CA MET A 1 -5.58 -4.18 -11.89
C MET A 1 -5.08 -2.91 -12.56
N PRO A 2 -4.88 -2.90 -13.89
CA PRO A 2 -4.73 -1.64 -14.62
C PRO A 2 -6.05 -0.86 -14.52
N ILE A 3 -5.96 0.37 -14.02
CA ILE A 3 -7.09 1.30 -14.00
C ILE A 3 -7.18 1.85 -15.43
N ALA A 4 -8.20 1.45 -16.19
CA ALA A 4 -8.36 1.89 -17.58
C ALA A 4 -8.80 3.35 -17.67
N PHE A 5 -9.56 3.80 -16.68
CA PHE A 5 -9.98 5.19 -16.49
C PHE A 5 -10.30 5.41 -15.00
N ILE A 6 -10.36 6.66 -14.57
CA ILE A 6 -10.81 7.00 -13.22
C ILE A 6 -11.86 8.11 -13.25
N ALA A 7 -12.99 7.85 -12.60
CA ALA A 7 -14.12 8.78 -12.55
C ALA A 7 -14.07 9.68 -11.30
N TYR A 8 -14.86 10.76 -11.32
CA TYR A 8 -14.93 11.72 -10.22
C TYR A 8 -15.29 11.06 -8.88
N PHE A 9 -16.31 10.20 -8.85
CA PHE A 9 -16.76 9.57 -7.60
C PHE A 9 -15.71 8.64 -6.99
N GLU A 10 -14.91 7.97 -7.82
CA GLU A 10 -13.82 7.10 -7.37
C GLU A 10 -12.70 7.93 -6.72
N LEU A 11 -12.25 9.01 -7.39
CA LEU A 11 -11.26 9.93 -6.83
C LEU A 11 -11.78 10.61 -5.54
N LYS A 12 -13.06 10.96 -5.49
CA LYS A 12 -13.69 11.52 -4.30
C LYS A 12 -13.68 10.51 -3.14
N ALA A 13 -14.01 9.25 -3.39
CA ALA A 13 -13.96 8.19 -2.37
C ALA A 13 -12.54 7.98 -1.84
N VAL A 14 -11.53 8.00 -2.72
CA VAL A 14 -10.11 7.95 -2.34
C VAL A 14 -9.73 9.14 -1.46
N CYS A 15 -10.15 10.35 -1.82
CA CYS A 15 -9.92 11.56 -1.04
C CYS A 15 -10.49 11.44 0.38
N VAL A 16 -11.78 11.04 0.49
CA VAL A 16 -12.46 10.86 1.78
C VAL A 16 -11.75 9.80 2.63
N LYS A 17 -11.37 8.67 2.04
CA LYS A 17 -10.63 7.61 2.74
C LYS A 17 -9.27 8.12 3.24
N GLY A 18 -8.52 8.82 2.39
CA GLY A 18 -7.22 9.42 2.70
C GLY A 18 -7.28 10.49 3.79
N CYS A 19 -8.38 11.23 3.89
CA CYS A 19 -8.60 12.16 5.00
C CYS A 19 -8.91 11.41 6.30
N ARG A 20 -9.80 10.40 6.25
CA ARG A 20 -10.22 9.63 7.43
C ARG A 20 -9.07 8.87 8.10
N ASN A 21 -8.16 8.30 7.31
CA ASN A 21 -6.99 7.59 7.83
C ASN A 21 -5.76 8.48 8.01
N GLY A 22 -5.87 9.79 7.78
CA GLY A 22 -4.75 10.75 7.90
C GLY A 22 -3.66 10.63 6.82
N ASN A 23 -3.76 9.69 5.87
CA ASN A 23 -2.75 9.49 4.83
C ASN A 23 -2.62 10.67 3.87
N ILE A 24 -3.61 11.57 3.82
CA ILE A 24 -3.49 12.83 3.06
C ILE A 24 -2.26 13.64 3.49
N GLN A 25 -1.79 13.50 4.73
CA GLN A 25 -0.59 14.18 5.23
C GLN A 25 0.72 13.56 4.72
N LYS A 26 0.69 12.32 4.25
CA LYS A 26 1.86 11.65 3.65
C LYS A 26 2.19 12.19 2.25
N LEU A 27 1.26 12.91 1.62
CA LEU A 27 1.48 13.54 0.32
C LEU A 27 2.22 14.86 0.47
N ASN A 28 3.20 15.09 -0.39
CA ASN A 28 3.89 16.38 -0.47
C ASN A 28 2.98 17.46 -1.10
N PRO A 29 3.35 18.76 -1.03
CA PRO A 29 2.51 19.84 -1.56
C PRO A 29 2.16 19.70 -3.06
N PHE A 30 3.11 19.24 -3.88
CA PHE A 30 2.88 19.03 -5.32
C PHE A 30 1.92 17.88 -5.59
N GLU A 31 2.06 16.77 -4.86
CA GLU A 31 1.16 15.61 -4.95
C GLU A 31 -0.27 15.98 -4.52
N LYS A 32 -0.41 16.78 -3.45
CA LYS A 32 -1.70 17.33 -3.00
C LYS A 32 -2.32 18.22 -4.08
N GLY A 33 -1.53 19.10 -4.70
CA GLY A 33 -1.96 19.97 -5.80
C GLY A 33 -2.41 19.19 -7.03
N PHE A 34 -1.59 18.23 -7.47
CA PHE A 34 -1.89 17.35 -8.60
C PHE A 34 -3.16 16.54 -8.38
N PHE A 35 -3.34 15.94 -7.19
CA PHE A 35 -4.54 15.18 -6.85
C PHE A 35 -5.79 16.06 -6.87
N ARG A 36 -5.73 17.27 -6.30
CA ARG A 36 -6.83 18.26 -6.34
C ARG A 36 -7.15 18.68 -7.77
N ALA A 37 -6.15 18.92 -8.61
CA ALA A 37 -6.36 19.26 -10.02
C ALA A 37 -7.09 18.13 -10.76
N CYS A 38 -6.70 16.87 -10.54
CA CYS A 38 -7.38 15.70 -11.12
C CYS A 38 -8.83 15.56 -10.62
N LEU A 39 -9.07 15.82 -9.34
CA LEU A 39 -10.41 15.80 -8.76
C LEU A 39 -11.31 16.88 -9.38
N THR A 40 -10.80 18.10 -9.54
CA THR A 40 -11.52 19.19 -10.20
C THR A 40 -11.74 18.90 -11.69
N TYR A 41 -10.72 18.42 -12.39
CA TYR A 41 -10.81 18.06 -13.79
C TYR A 41 -11.90 17.01 -14.01
N THR A 42 -11.91 15.94 -13.22
CA THR A 42 -12.91 14.86 -13.37
C THR A 42 -14.33 15.29 -13.06
N LYS A 43 -14.50 16.30 -12.21
CA LYS A 43 -15.81 16.89 -11.91
C LYS A 43 -16.39 17.67 -13.10
N VAL A 44 -15.54 18.33 -13.89
CA VAL A 44 -15.95 19.25 -14.98
C VAL A 44 -15.90 18.58 -16.35
N ASN A 45 -14.83 17.84 -16.64
CA ASN A 45 -14.53 17.33 -17.98
C ASN A 45 -14.76 15.81 -18.14
N GLY A 46 -15.15 15.11 -17.07
CA GLY A 46 -15.35 13.67 -17.10
C GLY A 46 -14.08 12.85 -16.76
N PRO A 47 -14.12 11.53 -16.97
CA PRO A 47 -13.10 10.62 -16.44
C PRO A 47 -11.71 10.84 -17.07
N ILE A 48 -10.65 10.62 -16.28
CA ILE A 48 -9.28 10.63 -16.79
C ILE A 48 -8.99 9.27 -17.42
N VAL A 49 -8.63 9.27 -18.70
CA VAL A 49 -8.24 8.08 -19.48
C VAL A 49 -6.76 8.08 -19.88
N ASN A 50 -6.07 9.21 -19.71
CA ASN A 50 -4.67 9.34 -20.10
C ASN A 50 -3.78 8.45 -19.23
N LYS A 51 -3.11 7.47 -19.85
CA LYS A 51 -2.27 6.47 -19.16
C LYS A 51 -1.16 7.08 -18.30
N LYS A 52 -0.55 8.19 -18.72
CA LYS A 52 0.52 8.88 -17.97
C LYS A 52 -0.04 9.52 -16.70
N VAL A 53 -1.19 10.19 -16.79
CA VAL A 53 -1.90 10.77 -15.63
C VAL A 53 -2.39 9.66 -14.69
N LEU A 54 -2.96 8.59 -15.23
CA LEU A 54 -3.40 7.43 -14.45
C LEU A 54 -2.24 6.76 -13.69
N GLY A 55 -1.06 6.65 -14.32
CA GLY A 55 0.14 6.13 -13.66
C GLY A 55 0.56 6.97 -12.45
N MET A 56 0.56 8.30 -12.59
CA MET A 56 0.83 9.21 -11.47
C MET A 56 -0.23 9.12 -10.37
N LEU A 57 -1.52 9.11 -10.75
CA LEU A 57 -2.63 8.98 -9.80
C LEU A 57 -2.59 7.66 -9.03
N ARG A 58 -2.19 6.57 -9.68
CA ARG A 58 -2.14 5.23 -9.06
C ARG A 58 -1.31 5.23 -7.79
N ARG A 59 -0.10 5.82 -7.85
CA ARG A 59 0.77 5.94 -6.67
C ARG A 59 0.09 6.71 -5.54
N LEU A 60 -0.59 7.81 -5.86
CA LEU A 60 -1.29 8.62 -4.84
C LEU A 60 -2.48 7.86 -4.24
N ILE A 61 -3.24 7.15 -5.07
CA ILE A 61 -4.35 6.31 -4.62
C ILE A 61 -3.85 5.21 -3.69
N GLU A 62 -2.74 4.55 -4.03
CA GLU A 62 -2.12 3.54 -3.17
C GLU A 62 -1.75 4.13 -1.81
N ILE A 63 -1.12 5.31 -1.76
CA ILE A 63 -0.78 5.99 -0.51
C ILE A 63 -2.04 6.35 0.29
N LEU A 64 -3.02 7.00 -0.34
CA LEU A 64 -4.22 7.50 0.33
C LEU A 64 -5.12 6.37 0.83
N THR A 65 -5.17 5.25 0.13
CA THR A 65 -6.01 4.11 0.49
C THR A 65 -5.30 3.06 1.35
N MET A 66 -3.98 3.21 1.58
CA MET A 66 -3.19 2.32 2.44
C MET A 66 -3.81 2.25 3.84
N THR A 67 -3.92 1.04 4.37
CA THR A 67 -4.36 0.82 5.75
C THR A 67 -3.24 0.14 6.54
N PRO A 68 -3.18 0.29 7.87
CA PRO A 68 -2.18 -0.41 8.68
C PRO A 68 -2.17 -1.91 8.43
N ARG A 69 -3.35 -2.52 8.21
CA ARG A 69 -3.49 -3.94 7.86
C ARG A 69 -2.87 -4.27 6.50
N MET A 70 -3.10 -3.45 5.48
CA MET A 70 -2.51 -3.67 4.14
C MET A 70 -0.98 -3.51 4.18
N GLU A 71 -0.50 -2.52 4.92
CA GLU A 71 0.93 -2.29 5.12
C GLU A 71 1.58 -3.46 5.85
N ALA A 72 0.95 -3.95 6.93
CA ALA A 72 1.40 -5.14 7.65
C ALA A 72 1.42 -6.36 6.75
N LEU A 73 0.39 -6.61 5.95
CA LEU A 73 0.41 -7.72 4.99
C LEU A 73 1.57 -7.61 4.01
N LYS A 74 1.83 -6.42 3.46
CA LYS A 74 2.96 -6.21 2.54
C LYS A 74 4.29 -6.56 3.20
N GLN A 75 4.56 -6.01 4.38
CA GLN A 75 5.79 -6.29 5.12
C GLN A 75 5.90 -7.76 5.55
N GLY A 76 4.79 -8.36 5.97
CA GLY A 76 4.71 -9.76 6.35
C GLY A 76 5.04 -10.70 5.19
N PHE A 77 4.50 -10.43 3.99
CA PHE A 77 4.84 -11.20 2.80
C PHE A 77 6.31 -11.07 2.41
N ASP A 78 6.87 -9.86 2.48
CA ASP A 78 8.28 -9.65 2.17
C ASP A 78 9.19 -10.35 3.20
N LYS A 79 8.81 -10.35 4.49
CA LYS A 79 9.48 -11.14 5.52
C LYS A 79 9.42 -12.64 5.24
N ILE A 80 8.24 -13.15 4.85
CA ILE A 80 8.07 -14.56 4.51
C ILE A 80 8.95 -14.98 3.34
N LYS A 81 9.04 -14.15 2.28
CA LYS A 81 9.97 -14.42 1.16
C LYS A 81 11.41 -14.58 1.65
N SER A 82 11.86 -13.70 2.56
CA SER A 82 13.20 -13.83 3.13
C SER A 82 13.39 -15.11 3.97
N LEU A 83 12.37 -15.53 4.71
CA LEU A 83 12.41 -16.76 5.51
C LEU A 83 12.46 -18.01 4.61
N ILE A 84 11.63 -18.06 3.56
CA ILE A 84 11.61 -19.17 2.60
C ILE A 84 12.92 -19.23 1.81
N GLY A 85 13.49 -18.08 1.45
CA GLY A 85 14.79 -18.00 0.79
C GLY A 85 15.94 -18.58 1.63
N ASN A 86 15.78 -18.72 2.94
CA ASN A 86 16.74 -19.37 3.83
C ASN A 86 16.43 -20.88 3.94
N SER A 87 17.10 -21.67 3.10
CA SER A 87 16.94 -23.12 3.02
C SER A 87 17.30 -23.86 4.32
N LEU A 88 18.21 -23.30 5.13
CA LEU A 88 18.61 -23.89 6.41
C LEU A 88 17.51 -23.74 7.46
N LEU A 89 16.87 -22.58 7.55
CA LEU A 89 15.75 -22.34 8.45
C LEU A 89 14.54 -23.20 8.11
N THR A 90 14.17 -23.29 6.83
CA THR A 90 13.03 -24.10 6.39
C THR A 90 13.26 -25.60 6.59
N ARG A 91 14.51 -26.08 6.46
CA ARG A 91 14.88 -27.46 6.77
C ARG A 91 14.85 -27.75 8.28
N MET A 92 15.35 -26.83 9.11
CA MET A 92 15.38 -27.01 10.57
C MET A 92 13.99 -26.87 11.20
N PHE A 93 13.14 -26.00 10.65
CA PHE A 93 11.82 -25.69 11.21
C PHE A 93 10.73 -25.80 10.14
N PRO A 94 10.39 -27.01 9.69
CA PRO A 94 9.42 -27.21 8.60
C PRO A 94 8.02 -26.69 8.94
N LYS A 95 7.64 -26.66 10.24
CA LYS A 95 6.35 -26.10 10.72
C LYS A 95 6.11 -24.65 10.29
N ILE A 96 7.17 -23.88 10.02
CA ILE A 96 7.04 -22.50 9.52
C ILE A 96 6.26 -22.47 8.19
N LEU A 97 6.41 -23.50 7.35
CA LEU A 97 5.68 -23.61 6.08
C LEU A 97 4.17 -23.75 6.29
N ASP A 98 3.73 -24.33 7.41
CA ASP A 98 2.31 -24.40 7.76
C ASP A 98 1.81 -23.07 8.32
N TRP A 99 2.62 -22.38 9.13
CA TRP A 99 2.27 -21.08 9.67
C TRP A 99 2.11 -20.01 8.60
N ILE A 100 2.95 -20.05 7.55
CA ILE A 100 2.87 -19.14 6.41
C ILE A 100 1.53 -19.25 5.66
N LYS A 101 0.85 -20.40 5.72
CA LYS A 101 -0.50 -20.56 5.13
C LYS A 101 -1.57 -19.77 5.89
N ASN A 102 -1.30 -19.39 7.15
CA ASN A 102 -2.24 -18.66 7.99
C ASN A 102 -2.03 -17.15 7.87
N LEU A 103 -3.04 -16.45 7.36
CA LEU A 103 -3.02 -14.99 7.17
C LEU A 103 -2.75 -14.20 8.47
N ASN A 104 -3.20 -14.69 9.62
CA ASN A 104 -2.96 -14.04 10.92
C ASN A 104 -1.48 -14.07 11.29
N TYR A 105 -0.77 -15.14 10.92
CA TYR A 105 0.67 -15.22 11.12
C TYR A 105 1.42 -14.25 10.22
N ILE A 106 1.00 -14.12 8.95
CA ILE A 106 1.55 -13.12 8.02
C ILE A 106 1.35 -11.70 8.57
N LEU A 107 0.15 -11.39 9.05
CA LEU A 107 -0.19 -10.12 9.68
C LEU A 107 0.68 -9.83 10.91
N TYR A 108 0.84 -10.83 11.78
CA TYR A 108 1.71 -10.73 12.95
C TYR A 108 3.14 -10.36 12.56
N LEU A 109 3.76 -11.10 11.64
CA LEU A 109 5.11 -10.81 11.14
C LEU A 109 5.19 -9.39 10.55
N GLY A 110 4.17 -9.00 9.80
CA GLY A 110 4.05 -7.66 9.25
C GLY A 110 4.09 -6.55 10.29
N PHE A 111 3.28 -6.67 11.34
CA PHE A 111 3.27 -5.70 12.43
C PHE A 111 4.59 -5.69 13.21
N MET A 112 5.23 -6.85 13.38
CA MET A 112 6.54 -6.93 14.02
C MET A 112 7.62 -6.19 13.21
N GLU A 113 7.59 -6.28 11.88
CA GLU A 113 8.53 -5.55 11.02
C GLU A 113 8.24 -4.04 10.98
N ILE A 114 6.97 -3.62 10.94
CA ILE A 114 6.60 -2.19 10.99
C ILE A 114 7.07 -1.54 12.30
N ASN A 115 6.89 -2.24 13.42
CA ASN A 115 7.22 -1.72 14.75
C ASN A 115 8.64 -2.07 15.20
N LYS A 116 9.49 -2.54 14.28
CA LYS A 116 10.86 -2.93 14.59
C LYS A 116 11.65 -1.70 15.09
N PRO A 117 12.30 -1.77 16.26
CA PRO A 117 13.06 -0.64 16.78
C PRO A 117 14.23 -0.32 15.85
N GLU A 118 14.61 0.96 15.79
CA GLU A 118 15.63 1.45 14.85
C GLU A 118 16.98 0.75 15.02
N CYS A 119 17.34 0.37 16.25
CA CYS A 119 18.55 -0.40 16.55
C CYS A 119 18.59 -1.79 15.90
N MET A 120 17.48 -2.30 15.36
CA MET A 120 17.38 -3.60 14.70
C MET A 120 17.05 -3.51 13.21
N LYS A 121 16.99 -2.31 12.63
CA LYS A 121 16.84 -2.12 11.19
C LYS A 121 18.23 -2.28 10.55
N THR A 122 18.41 -3.32 9.75
CA THR A 122 19.61 -3.49 8.91
C THR A 122 19.53 -2.50 7.76
N HIS A 123 20.46 -1.54 7.71
CA HIS A 123 20.62 -0.57 6.62
C HIS A 123 21.17 -1.24 5.36
#